data_AF-A0A8X7C244-F1
#
_entry.id   AF-A0A8X7C244-F1
#
_cell.length_a   1.000
_cell.length_b   1.000
_cell.length_c   1.000
_cell.angle_alpha   90.00
_cell.angle_beta   90.00
_cell.angle_gamma   90.00
#
_symmetry.space_group_name_H-M   'P 1'
#
loop_
_entity.id
_entity.type
_entity.pdbx_description
1 polymer ?
#
loop_
_entity_poly.entity_id
_entity_poly.type
_entity_poly.pdbx_seq_one_letter_code
_entity_poly.pdbx_strand_id
1 'polypeptide(L)'
;MEELVSHYEPEWFHLSGFEAVTFIQNYLRELMDTIPIESYSVYLYFVACICHFCVQAIRIERYEIVRYIFQEAVIILYSRCNCYMDFLNLTVAALDYIFSLQPGMKKVRKMGSSTAPED
;
A
#
# COMPACT_ATOMS: atom_id res chain seq x y z
N MET A 1 -17.12 1.70 -0.53
CA MET A 1 -15.64 1.61 -0.64
C MET A 1 -15.21 1.83 -2.08
N GLU A 2 -15.75 1.07 -3.05
CA GLU A 2 -15.60 1.39 -4.49
C GLU A 2 -16.05 2.83 -4.80
N GLU A 3 -17.23 3.27 -4.34
CA GLU A 3 -17.74 4.63 -4.62
C GLU A 3 -16.81 5.80 -4.21
N LEU A 4 -16.09 5.70 -3.09
CA LEU A 4 -15.31 6.83 -2.56
C LEU A 4 -13.91 6.92 -3.18
N VAL A 5 -13.36 5.79 -3.63
CA VAL A 5 -12.04 5.74 -4.26
C VAL A 5 -12.18 5.87 -5.78
N SER A 6 -13.23 5.29 -6.37
CA SER A 6 -13.52 5.42 -7.80
C SER A 6 -13.88 6.83 -8.24
N HIS A 7 -14.26 7.72 -7.31
CA HIS A 7 -14.48 9.13 -7.65
C HIS A 7 -13.18 9.89 -7.94
N TYR A 8 -12.07 9.49 -7.29
CA TYR A 8 -10.77 10.16 -7.42
C TYR A 8 -9.79 9.38 -8.31
N GLU A 9 -10.12 8.14 -8.71
CA GLU A 9 -9.34 7.32 -9.64
C GLU A 9 -8.89 8.08 -10.92
N PRO A 10 -9.72 8.88 -11.60
CA PRO A 10 -9.32 9.49 -12.88
C PRO A 10 -8.32 10.64 -12.72
N GLU A 11 -8.42 11.42 -11.65
CA GLU A 11 -7.73 12.71 -11.57
C GLU A 11 -6.21 12.54 -11.51
N TRP A 12 -5.73 11.64 -10.67
CA TRP A 12 -4.29 11.47 -10.48
C TRP A 12 -3.60 10.73 -11.63
N PHE A 13 -4.34 9.98 -12.46
CA PHE A 13 -3.78 9.29 -13.62
C PHE A 13 -3.18 10.27 -14.64
N HIS A 14 -3.73 11.47 -14.73
CA HIS A 14 -3.30 12.52 -15.66
C HIS A 14 -2.22 13.43 -15.08
N LEU A 15 -1.91 13.32 -13.79
CA LEU A 15 -0.90 14.13 -13.11
C LEU A 15 0.52 13.62 -13.38
N SER A 16 1.51 14.52 -13.38
CA SER A 16 2.93 14.15 -13.41
C SER A 16 3.32 13.29 -12.19
N GLY A 17 4.48 12.62 -12.22
CA GLY A 17 4.95 11.73 -11.13
C GLY A 17 4.86 12.38 -9.75
N PHE A 18 5.37 13.61 -9.63
CA PHE A 18 5.37 14.35 -8.37
C PHE A 18 3.97 14.84 -7.96
N GLU A 19 3.17 15.32 -8.91
CA GLU A 19 1.81 15.80 -8.64
C GLU A 19 0.89 14.66 -8.22
N ALA A 20 1.00 13.50 -8.86
CA ALA A 20 0.26 12.30 -8.49
C ALA A 20 0.60 11.84 -7.07
N VAL A 21 1.89 11.83 -6.71
CA VAL A 21 2.31 11.52 -5.35
C VAL A 21 1.71 12.53 -4.35
N THR A 22 1.84 13.82 -4.62
CA THR A 22 1.32 14.87 -3.75
C THR A 22 -0.19 14.76 -3.53
N PHE A 23 -0.94 14.50 -4.62
CA PHE A 23 -2.37 14.27 -4.57
C PHE A 23 -2.72 13.10 -3.64
N ILE A 24 -2.11 11.93 -3.86
CA ILE A 24 -2.41 10.72 -3.08
C ILE A 24 -2.02 10.92 -1.61
N GLN A 25 -0.88 11.58 -1.35
CA GLN A 25 -0.46 11.89 0.02
C GLN A 25 -1.47 12.79 0.75
N ASN A 26 -1.97 13.83 0.08
CA ASN A 26 -2.97 14.73 0.68
C ASN A 26 -4.30 13.99 0.91
N TYR A 27 -4.74 13.17 -0.04
CA TYR A 27 -5.93 12.35 0.09
C TYR A 27 -5.84 11.40 1.29
N LEU A 28 -4.72 10.68 1.44
CA LEU A 28 -4.53 9.75 2.56
C LEU A 28 -4.53 10.47 3.92
N ARG A 29 -3.96 11.68 4.00
CA ARG A 29 -4.02 12.49 5.22
C ARG A 29 -5.43 12.96 5.53
N GLU A 30 -6.13 13.51 4.55
CA GLU A 30 -7.52 13.93 4.71
C GLU A 30 -8.41 12.76 5.14
N LEU A 31 -8.20 11.58 4.56
CA LEU A 31 -8.92 10.36 4.93
C LEU A 31 -8.69 9.95 6.39
N MET A 32 -7.46 10.09 6.90
CA MET A 32 -7.14 9.77 8.28
C MET A 32 -7.53 10.87 9.27
N ASP A 33 -7.62 12.12 8.80
CA ASP A 33 -8.02 13.27 9.62
C ASP A 33 -9.54 13.33 9.78
N THR A 34 -10.30 12.85 8.79
CA THR A 34 -11.77 12.88 8.77
C THR A 34 -12.41 11.74 9.57
N ILE A 35 -11.73 10.61 9.73
CA ILE A 35 -12.31 9.43 10.39
C ILE A 35 -11.80 9.35 11.84
N PRO A 36 -12.68 9.40 12.86
CA PRO A 36 -12.26 9.22 14.25
C PRO A 36 -11.67 7.82 14.44
N ILE A 37 -10.41 7.78 14.90
CA ILE A 37 -9.60 6.56 15.07
C ILE A 37 -10.02 5.88 16.37
N GLU A 38 -11.22 5.31 16.38
CA GLU A 38 -11.75 4.59 17.55
C GLU A 38 -12.06 3.12 17.23
N SER A 39 -11.90 2.67 15.97
CA SER A 39 -12.22 1.29 15.59
C SER A 39 -11.25 0.67 14.59
N TYR A 40 -11.00 -0.63 14.76
CA TYR A 40 -10.19 -1.49 13.88
C TYR A 40 -10.60 -1.42 12.40
N SER A 41 -11.89 -1.15 12.15
CA SER A 41 -12.47 -0.99 10.82
C SER A 41 -11.87 0.18 10.03
N VAL A 42 -11.42 1.25 10.70
CA VAL A 42 -10.79 2.41 10.07
C VAL A 42 -9.42 2.04 9.49
N TYR A 43 -8.66 1.22 10.20
CA TYR A 43 -7.36 0.76 9.72
C TYR A 43 -7.48 -0.14 8.49
N LEU A 44 -8.45 -1.07 8.52
CA LEU A 44 -8.75 -1.90 7.36
C LEU A 44 -9.16 -1.04 6.16
N TYR A 45 -9.96 0.00 6.39
CA TYR A 45 -10.39 0.93 5.35
C TYR A 45 -9.20 1.72 4.75
N PHE A 46 -8.36 2.31 5.60
CA PHE A 46 -7.17 3.05 5.16
C PHE A 46 -6.20 2.16 4.37
N VAL A 47 -5.97 0.93 4.83
CA VAL A 47 -5.11 -0.03 4.14
C VAL A 47 -5.71 -0.46 2.81
N ALA A 48 -7.03 -0.66 2.74
CA ALA A 48 -7.71 -0.96 1.50
C ALA A 48 -7.53 0.17 0.46
N CYS A 49 -7.62 1.44 0.88
CA CYS A 49 -7.35 2.60 0.02
C CYS A 49 -5.91 2.59 -0.52
N ILE A 50 -4.92 2.35 0.35
CA ILE A 50 -3.50 2.25 -0.08
C ILE A 50 -3.32 1.15 -1.11
N CYS A 51 -3.84 -0.05 -0.82
CA CYS A 51 -3.74 -1.20 -1.73
C CYS A 51 -4.37 -0.89 -3.09
N HIS A 52 -5.51 -0.20 -3.10
CA HIS A 52 -6.19 0.22 -4.31
C HIS A 52 -5.31 1.15 -5.16
N PHE A 53 -4.76 2.24 -4.59
CA PHE A 53 -3.89 3.15 -5.34
C PHE A 53 -2.63 2.44 -5.87
N CYS A 54 -2.04 1.55 -5.08
CA CYS A 54 -0.87 0.77 -5.52
C CYS A 54 -1.21 -0.16 -6.70
N VAL A 55 -2.33 -0.86 -6.66
CA VAL A 55 -2.78 -1.72 -7.77
C VAL A 55 -3.03 -0.90 -9.03
N GLN A 56 -3.68 0.25 -8.90
CA GLN A 56 -3.92 1.13 -10.05
C GLN A 56 -2.62 1.70 -10.62
N ALA A 57 -1.68 2.14 -9.77
CA ALA A 57 -0.35 2.60 -10.20
C ALA A 57 0.41 1.53 -10.99
N ILE A 58 0.33 0.26 -10.57
CA ILE A 58 0.93 -0.87 -11.28
C ILE A 58 0.25 -1.09 -12.63
N ARG A 59 -1.09 -1.03 -12.70
CA ARG A 59 -1.85 -1.22 -13.94
C ARG A 59 -1.49 -0.21 -15.03
N ILE A 60 -1.13 1.01 -14.64
CA ILE A 60 -0.69 2.07 -15.56
C ILE A 60 0.85 2.20 -15.60
N GLU A 61 1.57 1.20 -15.09
CA GLU A 61 3.04 1.08 -15.13
C GLU A 61 3.82 2.22 -14.43
N ARG A 62 3.21 2.91 -13.45
CA ARG A 62 3.83 3.98 -12.65
C ARG A 62 4.36 3.46 -11.31
N TYR A 63 5.32 2.55 -11.38
CA TYR A 63 5.87 1.85 -10.21
C TYR A 63 6.55 2.77 -9.19
N GLU A 64 7.09 3.91 -9.63
CA GLU A 64 7.71 4.89 -8.76
C GLU A 64 6.72 5.46 -7.73
N ILE A 65 5.44 5.58 -8.10
CA ILE A 65 4.39 6.09 -7.22
C ILE A 65 4.10 5.13 -6.07
N VAL A 66 4.12 3.81 -6.35
CA VAL A 66 3.86 2.76 -5.36
C VAL A 66 4.75 2.94 -4.12
N ARG A 67 6.05 3.19 -4.34
CA ARG A 67 7.01 3.41 -3.26
C ARG A 67 6.62 4.59 -2.38
N TYR A 68 6.25 5.72 -2.96
CA TYR A 68 5.90 6.93 -2.22
C TYR A 68 4.59 6.78 -1.45
N ILE A 69 3.59 6.09 -2.02
CA ILE A 69 2.34 5.77 -1.32
C ILE A 69 2.63 4.97 -0.06
N PHE A 70 3.45 3.91 -0.16
CA PHE A 70 3.80 3.10 1.00
C PHE A 70 4.59 3.87 2.05
N GLN A 71 5.55 4.71 1.63
CA GLN A 71 6.31 5.54 2.55
C GLN A 71 5.40 6.50 3.33
N GLU A 72 4.46 7.15 2.65
CA GLU A 72 3.51 8.05 3.32
C GLU A 72 2.56 7.31 4.26
N ALA A 73 2.00 6.19 3.81
CA ALA A 73 1.13 5.34 4.61
C ALA A 73 1.78 4.95 5.95
N VAL A 74 3.07 4.61 5.92
CA VAL A 74 3.86 4.30 7.12
C VAL A 74 3.93 5.50 8.05
N ILE A 75 4.24 6.69 7.53
CA ILE A 75 4.36 7.92 8.32
C ILE A 75 3.03 8.28 8.98
N ILE A 76 1.94 8.26 8.22
CA ILE A 76 0.60 8.60 8.71
C ILE A 76 0.18 7.63 9.83
N LEU A 77 0.35 6.32 9.64
CA LEU A 77 -0.04 5.34 10.65
C LEU A 77 0.86 5.35 11.88
N TYR A 78 2.16 5.58 11.70
CA TYR A 78 3.11 5.75 12.80
C TYR A 78 2.72 6.93 13.69
N SER A 79 2.44 8.09 13.08
CA SER A 79 2.11 9.31 13.81
C SER A 79 0.78 9.25 14.57
N ARG A 80 -0.16 8.42 14.11
CA ARG A 80 -1.53 8.39 14.64
C ARG A 80 -1.81 7.25 15.62
N CYS A 81 -1.13 6.10 15.51
CA CYS A 81 -1.66 4.86 16.07
C CYS A 81 -0.74 4.16 17.08
N ASN A 82 0.57 4.45 17.12
CA ASN A 82 1.56 3.60 17.82
C ASN A 82 1.48 2.09 17.45
N CYS A 83 0.71 1.71 16.41
CA CYS A 83 0.44 0.33 15.99
C CYS A 83 1.52 -0.20 15.03
N TYR A 84 2.79 -0.12 15.43
CA TYR A 84 3.94 -0.41 14.55
C TYR A 84 3.94 -1.85 13.99
N MET A 85 3.56 -2.85 14.80
CA MET A 85 3.71 -4.27 14.46
C MET A 85 2.64 -4.78 13.48
N ASP A 86 1.36 -4.48 13.72
CA ASP A 86 0.27 -5.00 12.87
C ASP A 86 0.28 -4.35 11.48
N PHE A 87 0.65 -3.07 11.39
CA PHE A 87 0.78 -2.39 10.12
C PHE A 87 1.99 -2.86 9.30
N LEU A 88 3.13 -3.15 9.94
CA LEU A 88 4.30 -3.68 9.23
C LEU A 88 3.97 -5.05 8.61
N ASN A 89 3.28 -5.91 9.36
CA ASN A 89 2.82 -7.21 8.89
C ASN A 89 1.82 -7.07 7.72
N LEU A 90 0.88 -6.14 7.82
CA LEU A 90 -0.12 -5.89 6.79
C LEU A 90 0.49 -5.27 5.52
N THR A 91 1.47 -4.38 5.67
CA THR A 91 2.24 -3.76 4.58
C THR A 91 3.09 -4.78 3.86
N VAL A 92 3.79 -5.66 4.59
CA VAL A 92 4.56 -6.76 4.01
C VAL A 92 3.63 -7.70 3.23
N ALA A 93 2.46 -8.05 3.79
CA ALA A 93 1.48 -8.89 3.09
C ALA A 93 0.94 -8.22 1.81
N ALA A 94 0.66 -6.90 1.86
CA ALA A 94 0.23 -6.14 0.69
C ALA A 94 1.32 -6.05 -0.38
N LEU A 95 2.58 -5.84 0.02
CA LEU A 95 3.73 -5.85 -0.88
C LEU A 95 3.96 -7.23 -1.51
N ASP A 96 3.87 -8.31 -0.74
CA ASP A 96 3.97 -9.68 -1.24
C ASP A 96 2.89 -9.98 -2.28
N TYR A 97 1.66 -9.54 -2.04
CA TYR A 97 0.57 -9.65 -3.01
C TYR A 97 0.87 -8.83 -4.28
N ILE A 98 1.30 -7.58 -4.15
CA ILE A 98 1.67 -6.70 -5.25
C ILE A 98 2.80 -7.30 -6.11
N PHE A 99 3.87 -7.80 -5.49
CA PHE A 99 4.97 -8.43 -6.21
C PHE A 99 4.56 -9.74 -6.88
N SER A 100 3.57 -10.45 -6.33
CA SER A 100 2.99 -11.63 -6.98
C SER A 100 2.22 -11.31 -8.27
N LEU A 101 1.78 -10.07 -8.45
CA LEU A 101 1.06 -9.60 -9.63
C LEU A 101 1.99 -9.15 -10.77
N GLN A 102 3.29 -8.98 -10.53
CA GLN A 102 4.22 -8.56 -11.58
C GLN A 102 4.52 -9.71 -12.57
N PRO A 103 4.20 -9.55 -13.88
CA PRO A 103 4.53 -10.55 -14.88
C PRO A 103 6.05 -10.61 -15.06
N GLY A 104 6.68 -11.65 -14.52
CA GLY A 104 8.14 -11.88 -14.60
C GLY A 104 8.83 -12.12 -13.26
N MET A 105 8.19 -11.77 -12.12
CA MET A 105 8.68 -12.16 -10.79
C MET A 105 8.17 -13.56 -10.44
N LYS A 106 8.68 -14.58 -11.16
CA LYS A 106 8.55 -15.97 -10.70
C LYS A 106 9.16 -16.06 -9.30
N LYS A 107 8.31 -16.40 -8.32
CA LYS A 107 8.63 -16.72 -6.93
C LYS A 107 10.06 -17.24 -6.75
N VAL A 108 10.97 -16.39 -6.29
CA VAL A 108 12.15 -16.86 -5.55
C VAL A 108 11.67 -17.09 -4.11
N ARG A 109 10.80 -18.10 -3.91
CA ARG A 109 10.65 -18.69 -2.59
C ARG A 109 11.92 -19.47 -2.34
N LYS A 110 12.80 -18.88 -1.54
CA LYS A 110 14.05 -19.48 -1.07
C LYS A 110 13.81 -20.90 -0.57
N MET A 111 14.69 -21.78 -1.05
CA MET A 111 15.33 -22.85 -0.29
C MET A 111 15.19 -22.66 1.23
N GLY A 112 14.47 -23.59 1.83
CA GLY A 112 14.44 -23.88 3.25
C GLY A 112 14.18 -25.37 3.44
N SER A 113 14.81 -26.22 2.62
CA SER A 113 14.91 -27.65 2.89
C SER A 113 16.24 -27.86 3.58
N SER A 114 16.16 -27.98 4.90
CA SER A 114 17.20 -28.57 5.72
C SER A 114 17.57 -29.93 5.14
N THR A 115 18.77 -30.04 4.58
CA THR A 115 19.55 -31.27 4.65
C THR A 115 20.69 -30.96 5.60
N ALA A 116 20.50 -31.28 6.87
CA ALA A 116 21.63 -31.58 7.74
C ALA A 116 22.47 -32.69 7.04
N PRO A 117 23.80 -32.65 7.15
CA PRO A 117 24.62 -33.74 6.61
C PRO A 117 24.42 -34.96 7.50
N GLU A 118 23.76 -35.99 6.98
CA GLU A 118 23.95 -37.35 7.46
C GLU A 118 24.97 -38.00 6.51
N ASP A 119 26.15 -38.29 7.07
CA ASP A 119 27.29 -39.07 6.56
C ASP A 119 27.86 -38.78 5.16
#